data_AF-A0A7S1D5Y9-F1
#
_entry.id   AF-A0A7S1D5Y9-F1
#
_cell.length_a   1.000
_cell.length_b   1.000
_cell.length_c   1.000
_cell.angle_alpha   90.00
_cell.angle_beta   90.00
_cell.angle_gamma   90.00
#
_symmetry.space_group_name_H-M   'P 1'
#
loop_
_entity.id
_entity.type
_entity.pdbx_description
1 polymer ?
#
loop_
_entity_poly.entity_id
_entity_poly.type
_entity_poly.pdbx_seq_one_letter_code
_entity_poly.pdbx_strand_id
1 'polypeptide(L)'
;QRSAPICVTPLPDPNSNDIDKTWCCRGRTILIGDAAHTVRPASGLGGALAFEDVTVLTRLLLQQQLDDDCNGDGDVIRALQTFQQKRLVRIKTISDRETQRSEAAYKRDTSQPWKWNKGYQEWV
;
A
#
# COMPACT_ATOMS: atom_id res chain seq x y z
N GLN A 1 -17.26 -12.03 30.47
CA GLN A 1 -15.92 -11.51 30.14
C GLN A 1 -15.01 -12.68 29.80
N ARG A 2 -14.70 -12.89 28.51
CA ARG A 2 -13.62 -13.79 28.09
C ARG A 2 -12.89 -13.12 26.94
N SER A 3 -11.59 -12.89 27.16
CA SER A 3 -10.66 -12.22 26.26
C SER A 3 -10.62 -12.89 24.89
N ALA A 4 -10.69 -12.07 23.84
CA ALA A 4 -10.34 -12.49 22.48
C ALA A 4 -8.82 -12.72 22.41
N PRO A 5 -8.34 -13.68 21.59
CA PRO A 5 -6.92 -13.94 21.45
C PRO A 5 -6.26 -12.75 20.76
N ILE A 6 -5.20 -12.24 21.40
CA ILE A 6 -4.30 -11.26 20.81
C ILE A 6 -3.71 -11.93 19.57
N CYS A 7 -4.11 -11.47 18.38
CA CYS A 7 -3.51 -11.87 17.12
C CYS A 7 -2.11 -11.24 17.04
N VAL A 8 -1.15 -11.86 17.71
CA VAL A 8 0.28 -11.62 17.46
C VAL A 8 0.58 -12.40 16.19
N THR A 9 0.50 -11.79 15.02
CA THR A 9 1.18 -12.37 13.86
C THR A 9 2.67 -12.37 14.21
N PRO A 10 3.36 -13.53 14.24
CA PRO A 10 4.78 -13.56 14.57
C PRO A 10 5.52 -12.68 13.55
N LEU A 11 6.57 -12.00 14.02
CA LEU A 11 7.55 -11.41 13.11
C LEU A 11 7.96 -12.51 12.11
N PRO A 12 8.03 -12.22 10.80
CA PRO A 12 8.41 -13.21 9.82
C PRO A 12 9.74 -13.84 10.23
N ASP A 13 9.79 -15.17 10.17
CA ASP A 13 11.01 -15.93 10.47
C ASP A 13 12.14 -15.38 9.59
N PRO A 14 13.29 -14.97 10.17
CA PRO A 14 14.41 -14.44 9.40
C PRO A 14 14.98 -15.43 8.38
N ASN A 15 14.62 -16.73 8.47
CA ASN A 15 14.96 -17.78 7.50
C ASN A 15 13.79 -18.20 6.60
N SER A 16 12.62 -17.56 6.70
CA SER A 16 11.51 -17.82 5.76
C SER A 16 11.70 -17.01 4.48
N ASN A 17 11.61 -17.68 3.32
CA ASN A 17 11.62 -17.05 1.99
C ASN A 17 10.35 -16.20 1.72
N ASP A 18 9.70 -15.68 2.75
CA ASP A 18 8.39 -15.03 2.74
C ASP A 18 8.51 -13.51 2.60
N ILE A 19 9.50 -13.08 1.81
CA ILE A 19 9.80 -11.68 1.47
C ILE A 19 8.59 -10.93 0.89
N ASP A 20 7.59 -11.65 0.38
CA ASP A 20 6.38 -11.09 -0.23
C ASP A 20 5.22 -10.85 0.76
N LYS A 21 5.32 -11.29 2.02
CA LYS A 21 4.20 -11.20 2.97
C LYS A 21 4.21 -9.97 3.87
N THR A 22 5.29 -9.21 3.89
CA THR A 22 5.40 -8.04 4.77
C THR A 22 6.13 -6.92 4.08
N TRP A 23 5.56 -5.71 4.13
CA TRP A 23 6.40 -4.53 4.03
C TRP A 23 7.42 -4.58 5.16
N CYS A 24 8.65 -4.14 4.92
CA CYS A 24 9.73 -4.34 5.87
C CYS A 24 9.52 -3.44 7.11
N CYS A 25 8.67 -3.86 8.06
CA CYS A 25 8.57 -3.25 9.37
C CYS A 25 9.63 -3.89 10.28
N ARG A 26 10.65 -3.11 10.66
CA ARG A 26 11.67 -3.55 11.62
C ARG A 26 11.83 -2.50 12.70
N GLY A 27 11.45 -2.86 13.92
CA GLY A 27 11.39 -1.90 15.03
C GLY A 27 10.48 -0.73 14.69
N ARG A 28 11.02 0.50 14.78
CA ARG A 28 10.29 1.76 14.56
C ARG A 28 10.34 2.28 13.11
N THR A 29 10.76 1.45 12.16
CA THR A 29 10.87 1.84 10.73
C THR A 29 9.82 1.13 9.91
N ILE A 30 9.19 1.84 8.97
CA ILE A 30 8.24 1.29 8.01
C ILE A 30 8.39 1.96 6.63
N LEU A 31 8.08 1.20 5.58
CA LEU A 31 8.00 1.70 4.20
C LEU A 31 6.57 2.19 3.92
N ILE A 32 6.45 3.25 3.10
CA ILE A 32 5.18 3.80 2.60
C ILE A 32 5.33 4.24 1.14
N GLY A 33 4.20 4.49 0.47
CA GLY A 33 4.15 4.92 -0.93
C GLY A 33 4.83 3.93 -1.87
N ASP A 34 5.43 4.43 -2.94
CA ASP A 34 6.09 3.61 -3.96
C ASP A 34 7.19 2.69 -3.39
N ALA A 35 7.85 3.10 -2.30
CA ALA A 35 8.86 2.29 -1.62
C ALA A 35 8.27 1.03 -0.95
N ALA A 36 6.99 1.07 -0.56
CA ALA A 36 6.27 -0.09 -0.02
C ALA A 36 5.46 -0.81 -1.10
N HIS A 37 4.93 -0.07 -2.08
CA HIS A 37 4.04 -0.60 -3.08
C HIS A 37 4.12 0.18 -4.38
N THR A 38 4.89 -0.37 -5.33
CA THR A 38 4.79 0.09 -6.71
C THR A 38 3.61 -0.59 -7.39
N VAL A 39 2.67 0.21 -7.92
CA VAL A 39 1.53 -0.28 -8.71
C VAL A 39 1.66 0.15 -10.17
N ARG A 40 1.06 -0.61 -11.09
CA ARG A 40 1.07 -0.20 -12.50
C ARG A 40 0.34 1.13 -12.70
N PRO A 41 0.84 2.03 -13.56
CA PRO A 41 0.34 3.40 -13.67
C PRO A 41 -0.98 3.53 -14.44
N ALA A 42 -1.68 2.43 -14.74
CA ALA A 42 -2.87 2.43 -15.60
C ALA A 42 -3.99 3.39 -15.14
N SER A 43 -4.07 3.67 -13.85
CA SER A 43 -5.04 4.62 -13.27
C SER A 43 -4.38 5.81 -12.56
N GLY A 44 -3.05 5.97 -12.63
CA GLY A 44 -2.34 7.08 -11.97
C GLY A 44 -2.48 7.12 -10.45
N LEU A 45 -2.73 5.98 -9.79
CA LEU A 45 -3.12 5.95 -8.38
C LEU A 45 -1.96 6.09 -7.37
N GLY A 46 -0.70 5.91 -7.79
CA GLY A 46 0.45 5.82 -6.85
C GLY A 46 0.50 6.94 -5.81
N GLY A 47 0.37 8.20 -6.25
CA GLY A 47 0.36 9.35 -5.34
C GLY A 47 -0.80 9.35 -4.35
N ALA A 48 -2.01 8.99 -4.79
CA ALA A 48 -3.16 8.90 -3.90
C ALA A 48 -2.99 7.78 -2.85
N LEU A 49 -2.37 6.66 -3.22
CA LEU A 49 -2.08 5.57 -2.28
C LEU A 49 -1.04 5.99 -1.24
N ALA A 50 -0.03 6.76 -1.62
CA ALA A 50 0.93 7.31 -0.68
C ALA A 50 0.28 8.28 0.33
N PHE A 51 -0.66 9.13 -0.10
CA PHE A 51 -1.43 9.98 0.83
C PHE A 51 -2.33 9.17 1.77
N GLU A 52 -2.96 8.11 1.27
CA GLU A 52 -3.76 7.20 2.08
C GLU A 52 -2.88 6.52 3.16
N ASP A 53 -1.64 6.15 2.83
CA ASP A 53 -0.67 5.62 3.80
C ASP A 53 -0.39 6.62 4.92
N VAL A 54 0.01 7.84 4.58
CA VAL A 54 0.36 8.89 5.57
C VAL A 54 -0.84 9.16 6.48
N THR A 55 -2.04 9.22 5.92
CA THR A 55 -3.27 9.46 6.68
C THR A 55 -3.55 8.35 7.69
N VAL A 56 -3.47 7.09 7.26
CA VAL A 56 -3.71 5.93 8.14
C VAL A 56 -2.62 5.81 9.20
N LEU A 57 -1.36 5.97 8.81
CA LEU A 57 -0.21 5.90 9.72
C LEU A 57 -0.31 6.97 10.81
N THR A 58 -0.54 8.23 10.42
CA THR A 58 -0.67 9.36 11.35
C THR A 58 -1.81 9.13 12.33
N ARG A 59 -2.96 8.63 11.85
CA ARG A 59 -4.10 8.33 12.72
C ARG A 59 -3.78 7.26 13.76
N LEU A 60 -3.08 6.19 13.37
CA LEU A 60 -2.70 5.12 14.28
C LEU A 60 -1.69 5.59 15.33
N LEU A 61 -0.71 6.40 14.93
CA LEU A 61 0.28 6.98 15.85
C LEU A 61 -0.38 7.94 16.85
N LEU A 62 -1.26 8.82 16.38
CA LEU A 62 -2.01 9.74 17.26
C LEU A 62 -2.92 9.00 18.25
N GLN A 63 -3.54 7.90 17.82
CA GLN A 63 -4.36 7.08 18.72
C GLN A 63 -3.52 6.51 19.88
N GLN A 64 -2.31 6.03 19.62
CA GLN A 64 -1.42 5.55 20.69
C GLN A 64 -0.92 6.69 21.59
N GLN A 65 -0.75 7.90 21.08
CA GLN A 65 -0.31 9.04 21.88
C GLN A 65 -1.39 9.59 22.81
N LEU A 66 -2.67 9.38 22.50
CA LEU A 66 -3.81 9.78 23.35
C LEU A 66 -4.09 8.78 24.48
N ASP A 67 -3.56 7.56 24.38
CA ASP A 67 -3.64 6.55 25.42
C ASP A 67 -2.46 6.78 26.41
N ASP A 68 -2.63 7.75 27.33
CA ASP A 68 -1.62 8.28 28.28
C ASP A 68 -0.91 7.23 29.18
N ASP A 69 -1.38 5.98 29.21
CA ASP A 69 -0.86 4.89 30.04
C ASP A 69 0.26 4.06 29.38
N CYS A 70 0.57 4.28 28.10
CA CYS A 70 1.52 3.44 27.35
C CYS A 70 2.51 4.27 26.48
N ASN A 71 3.54 4.80 27.14
CA ASN A 71 4.65 5.54 26.51
C ASN A 71 5.83 4.62 26.12
N GLY A 72 5.56 3.36 25.76
CA GLY A 72 6.60 2.37 25.47
C GLY A 72 6.99 2.28 23.99
N ASP A 73 8.24 1.88 23.71
CA ASP A 73 8.70 1.48 22.38
C ASP A 73 7.79 0.45 21.69
N GLY A 74 7.14 -0.41 22.50
CA GLY A 74 6.22 -1.44 22.02
C GLY A 74 4.95 -0.91 21.35
N ASP A 75 4.47 0.27 21.74
CA ASP A 75 3.19 0.79 21.25
C ASP A 75 3.32 1.38 19.85
N VAL A 76 4.44 2.06 19.59
CA VAL A 76 4.79 2.50 18.23
C VAL A 76 4.96 1.31 17.31
N ILE A 77 5.68 0.27 17.73
CA ILE A 77 5.86 -0.95 16.92
C ILE A 77 4.51 -1.59 16.60
N ARG A 78 3.60 -1.66 17.58
CA ARG A 78 2.24 -2.20 17.38
C ARG A 78 1.42 -1.37 16.40
N ALA A 79 1.52 -0.04 16.46
CA ALA A 79 0.88 0.85 15.49
C ALA A 79 1.40 0.61 14.07
N LEU A 80 2.71 0.45 13.90
CA LEU A 80 3.33 0.15 12.60
C LEU A 80 2.89 -1.22 12.05
N GLN A 81 2.82 -2.24 12.90
CA GLN A 81 2.31 -3.56 12.51
C GLN A 81 0.83 -3.50 12.09
N THR A 82 0.02 -2.75 12.84
CA THR A 82 -1.41 -2.55 12.53
C THR A 82 -1.58 -1.82 11.21
N PHE A 83 -0.78 -0.78 10.97
CA PHE A 83 -0.72 -0.06 9.70
C PHE A 83 -0.44 -1.03 8.55
N GLN A 84 0.63 -1.82 8.66
CA GLN A 84 1.03 -2.78 7.63
C GLN A 84 -0.09 -3.77 7.29
N GLN A 85 -0.70 -4.38 8.30
CA GLN A 85 -1.77 -5.36 8.08
C GLN A 85 -2.96 -4.75 7.33
N LYS A 86 -3.37 -3.52 7.69
CA LYS A 86 -4.46 -2.81 7.02
C LYS A 86 -4.12 -2.47 5.58
N ARG A 87 -2.90 -2.00 5.33
CA ARG A 87 -2.49 -1.48 4.02
C ARG A 87 -2.13 -2.57 3.02
N LEU A 88 -1.51 -3.67 3.45
CA LEU A 88 -1.18 -4.80 2.58
C LEU A 88 -2.41 -5.36 1.84
N VAL A 89 -3.50 -5.59 2.56
CA VAL A 89 -4.75 -6.11 1.96
C VAL A 89 -5.33 -5.13 0.94
N ARG A 90 -5.37 -3.85 1.31
CA ARG A 90 -5.91 -2.76 0.48
C ARG A 90 -5.12 -2.62 -0.82
N ILE A 91 -3.80 -2.62 -0.75
CA ILE A 91 -2.93 -2.38 -1.90
C ILE A 91 -2.79 -3.60 -2.78
N LYS A 92 -2.76 -4.81 -2.23
CA LYS A 92 -2.82 -6.03 -3.04
C LYS A 92 -4.04 -6.02 -3.96
N THR A 93 -5.21 -5.70 -3.40
CA THR A 93 -6.46 -5.59 -4.17
C THR A 93 -6.37 -4.56 -5.30
N ILE A 94 -5.71 -3.42 -5.07
CA ILE A 94 -5.51 -2.39 -6.10
C ILE A 94 -4.51 -2.84 -7.14
N SER A 95 -3.36 -3.37 -6.73
CA SER A 95 -2.30 -3.84 -7.61
C SER A 95 -2.81 -4.89 -8.58
N ASP A 96 -3.62 -5.85 -8.10
CA ASP A 96 -4.24 -6.88 -8.93
C ASP A 96 -5.18 -6.25 -9.99
N ARG A 97 -5.98 -5.25 -9.59
CA ARG A 97 -6.88 -4.53 -10.51
C ARG A 97 -6.14 -3.70 -11.54
N GLU A 98 -5.11 -2.96 -11.13
CA GLU A 98 -4.28 -2.16 -12.02
C GLU A 98 -3.50 -3.05 -12.99
N THR A 99 -3.09 -4.22 -12.52
CA THR A 99 -2.54 -5.28 -13.36
C THR A 99 -3.54 -5.73 -14.42
N GLN A 100 -4.73 -6.14 -14.02
CA GLN A 100 -5.76 -6.57 -14.96
C GLN A 100 -6.12 -5.47 -15.98
N ARG A 101 -6.22 -4.22 -15.53
CA ARG A 101 -6.49 -3.06 -16.38
C ARG A 101 -5.37 -2.82 -17.38
N SER A 102 -4.12 -2.91 -16.94
CA SER A 102 -2.94 -2.76 -17.79
C SER A 102 -2.90 -3.86 -18.86
N GLU A 103 -3.09 -5.12 -18.47
CA GLU A 103 -3.13 -6.25 -19.41
C GLU A 103 -4.24 -6.09 -20.45
N ALA A 104 -5.43 -5.65 -20.04
CA ALA A 104 -6.54 -5.38 -20.95
C ALA A 104 -6.26 -4.22 -21.90
N ALA A 105 -5.51 -3.21 -21.46
CA ALA A 105 -5.07 -2.11 -22.31
C ALA A 105 -4.02 -2.55 -23.34
N TYR A 106 -3.02 -3.34 -22.92
CA TYR A 106 -1.96 -3.84 -23.81
C TYR A 106 -2.47 -4.83 -24.87
N LYS A 107 -3.53 -5.59 -24.57
CA LYS A 107 -4.15 -6.53 -25.51
C LYS A 107 -5.09 -5.88 -26.53
N ARG A 108 -5.27 -4.56 -26.49
CA ARG A 108 -5.98 -3.87 -27.59
C ARG A 108 -5.10 -3.87 -28.82
N ASP A 109 -5.70 -4.26 -29.95
CA ASP A 109 -5.04 -4.22 -31.25
C ASP A 109 -4.52 -2.80 -31.53
N THR A 110 -3.20 -2.66 -31.57
CA THR A 110 -2.50 -1.40 -31.87
C THR A 110 -2.32 -1.20 -33.38
N SER A 111 -2.87 -2.09 -34.22
CA SER A 111 -2.81 -1.97 -35.68
C SER A 111 -3.46 -0.69 -36.21
N GLN A 112 -4.38 -0.10 -35.45
CA GLN A 112 -4.96 1.21 -35.75
C GLN A 112 -4.12 2.30 -35.06
N PRO A 113 -3.34 3.10 -35.81
CA PRO A 113 -2.62 4.22 -35.22
C PRO A 113 -3.62 5.21 -34.59
N TRP A 114 -3.20 5.84 -33.50
CA TRP A 114 -3.98 6.89 -32.85
C TRP A 114 -4.31 7.98 -33.87
N LYS A 115 -5.59 8.15 -34.21
CA LYS A 115 -6.02 9.20 -35.14
C LYS A 115 -6.20 10.48 -34.36
N TRP A 116 -5.31 11.44 -34.60
CA TRP A 116 -5.49 12.81 -34.16
C TRP A 116 -6.83 13.35 -34.65
N ASN A 117 -7.49 14.17 -33.82
CA ASN A 117 -8.69 14.87 -34.27
C ASN A 117 -8.32 15.91 -35.34
N LYS A 118 -9.31 16.32 -36.15
CA LYS A 118 -9.11 17.24 -37.26
C LYS A 118 -8.50 18.57 -36.80
N GLY A 119 -8.95 19.11 -35.66
CA GLY A 119 -8.45 20.37 -35.12
C GLY A 119 -6.97 20.33 -34.71
N TYR A 120 -6.47 19.19 -34.24
CA TYR A 120 -5.05 19.01 -33.95
C TYR A 120 -4.23 18.83 -35.22
N GLN A 121 -4.75 18.09 -36.21
CA GLN A 121 -4.11 17.95 -37.51
C GLN A 121 -3.98 19.28 -38.27
N GLU A 122 -4.93 20.19 -38.07
CA GLU A 122 -4.92 21.54 -38.64
C GLU A 122 -3.98 22.51 -37.87
N TRP A 123 -3.60 22.17 -36.64
CA TRP A 123 -2.76 23.00 -35.78
C TRP A 123 -1.25 22.74 -35.96
N VAL A 124 -0.86 21.50 -36.30
CA VAL A 124 0.54 21.10 -36.59
C VAL A 124 0.87 21.37 -38.05
#